data_AF-X1AW44-F1
#
_entry.id   AF-X1AW44-F1
#
_cell.length_a   1.000
_cell.length_b   1.000
_cell.length_c   1.000
_cell.angle_alpha   90.00
_cell.angle_beta   90.00
_cell.angle_gamma   90.00
#
_symmetry.space_group_name_H-M   'P 1'
#
loop_
_entity.id
_entity.type
_entity.pdbx_description
1 polymer ?
#
loop_
_entity_poly.entity_id
_entity_poly.type
_entity_poly.pdbx_seq_one_letter_code
_entity_poly.pdbx_strand_id
1 'polypeptide(L)'
;QRFANRLNTRYLILGLVIWWLAMLIAYSIFTLRVNHLKDELRQSGVKITHEFSSLVSLPLLEKNSLSISKLLTDAASRADVIYASVVDHRNKVVAFTGTGHLMPDMPEAARSVDKVSMWEGGFASHARILNFVSDITYAGTKIGEIFIGLSTPETFQTRKQFLFIA
;
A
#
# COMPACT_ATOMS: atom_id res chain seq x y z
N GLN A 1 -27.69 44.36 30.50
CA GLN A 1 -27.55 43.22 29.56
C GLN A 1 -28.01 43.57 28.13
N ARG A 2 -27.58 44.69 27.53
CA ARG A 2 -28.07 45.11 26.18
C ARG A 2 -26.98 45.74 25.30
N PHE A 3 -25.84 45.08 25.13
CA PHE A 3 -24.76 45.64 24.29
C PHE A 3 -24.24 44.75 23.16
N ALA A 4 -24.78 43.55 22.95
CA ALA A 4 -24.15 42.59 22.03
C ALA A 4 -24.99 42.17 20.80
N ASN A 5 -26.07 42.87 20.45
CA ASN A 5 -27.02 42.35 19.43
C ASN A 5 -27.33 43.30 18.26
N ARG A 6 -26.34 44.09 17.82
CA ARG A 6 -26.36 44.77 16.51
C ARG A 6 -25.10 44.50 15.68
N LEU A 7 -24.46 43.35 15.89
CA LEU A 7 -23.55 42.81 14.88
C LEU A 7 -24.42 42.41 13.69
N ASN A 8 -24.36 43.23 12.64
CA ASN A 8 -25.11 43.12 11.41
C ASN A 8 -25.11 41.64 10.97
N THR A 9 -26.25 40.97 11.08
CA THR A 9 -26.38 39.51 10.91
C THR A 9 -25.80 39.05 9.57
N ARG A 10 -25.83 39.95 8.57
CA ARG A 10 -25.19 39.81 7.26
C ARG A 10 -23.68 39.55 7.34
N TYR A 11 -22.93 40.25 8.20
CA TYR A 11 -21.49 40.03 8.37
C TYR A 11 -21.18 38.74 9.12
N LEU A 12 -22.04 38.32 10.06
CA LEU A 12 -21.89 37.02 10.72
C LEU A 12 -22.12 35.87 9.75
N ILE A 13 -23.13 35.97 8.88
CA ILE A 13 -23.39 34.99 7.81
C ILE A 13 -22.23 34.98 6.82
N LEU A 14 -21.73 36.15 6.40
CA LEU A 14 -20.60 36.23 5.47
C LEU A 14 -19.33 35.61 6.07
N GLY A 15 -19.04 35.89 7.34
CA GLY A 15 -17.93 35.29 8.07
C GLY A 15 -18.06 33.77 8.18
N LEU A 16 -19.28 33.27 8.45
CA LEU A 16 -19.56 31.83 8.51
C LEU A 16 -19.35 31.16 7.14
N VAL A 17 -19.80 31.79 6.05
CA VAL A 17 -19.61 31.28 4.68
C VAL A 17 -18.14 31.25 4.31
N ILE A 18 -17.37 32.30 4.62
CA ILE A 18 -15.92 32.35 4.36
C ILE A 18 -15.20 31.27 5.18
N TRP A 19 -15.56 31.11 6.45
CA TRP A 19 -15.00 30.07 7.32
C TRP A 19 -15.28 28.67 6.78
N TRP A 20 -16.52 28.42 6.34
CA TRP A 20 -16.93 27.15 5.77
C TRP A 20 -16.21 26.86 4.45
N LEU A 21 -16.04 27.88 3.60
CA LEU A 21 -15.29 27.78 2.36
C LEU A 21 -13.80 27.48 2.61
N ALA A 22 -13.19 28.12 3.61
CA ALA A 22 -11.81 27.84 4.01
C ALA A 22 -11.64 26.38 4.48
N MET A 23 -12.60 25.86 5.26
CA MET A 23 -12.61 24.45 5.67
C MET A 23 -12.73 23.49 4.48
N LEU A 24 -13.58 23.79 3.49
CA LEU A 24 -13.70 22.99 2.28
C LEU A 24 -12.40 22.96 1.47
N ILE A 25 -11.74 24.10 1.30
CA ILE A 25 -10.48 24.19 0.56
C ILE A 25 -9.39 23.38 1.28
N ALA A 26 -9.27 23.54 2.60
CA ALA A 26 -8.31 22.77 3.41
C ALA A 26 -8.58 21.26 3.30
N TYR A 27 -9.85 20.84 3.40
CA TYR A 27 -10.26 19.45 3.24
C TYR A 27 -9.94 18.89 1.85
N SER A 28 -10.17 19.68 0.80
CA SER A 28 -9.88 19.27 -0.58
C SER A 28 -8.38 19.05 -0.78
N ILE A 29 -7.54 19.98 -0.32
CA ILE A 29 -6.07 19.87 -0.44
C ILE A 29 -5.58 18.65 0.35
N PHE A 30 -6.11 18.44 1.56
CA PHE A 30 -5.74 17.29 2.39
C PHE A 30 -6.08 15.96 1.70
N THR A 31 -7.30 15.83 1.18
CA THR A 31 -7.77 14.63 0.48
C THR A 31 -6.96 14.38 -0.79
N LEU A 32 -6.64 15.42 -1.57
CA LEU A 32 -5.85 15.30 -2.79
C LEU A 32 -4.42 14.84 -2.51
N ARG A 33 -3.76 15.37 -1.48
CA ARG A 33 -2.41 14.91 -1.10
C ARG A 33 -2.42 13.46 -0.64
N VAL A 34 -3.40 13.09 0.20
CA VAL A 34 -3.52 11.70 0.67
C VAL A 34 -3.72 10.76 -0.51
N ASN A 35 -4.62 11.08 -1.44
CA ASN A 35 -4.90 10.25 -2.61
C ASN A 35 -3.68 10.09 -3.53
N HIS A 36 -2.95 11.17 -3.83
CA HIS A 36 -1.72 11.07 -4.64
C HIS A 36 -0.68 10.15 -3.99
N LEU A 37 -0.48 10.27 -2.67
CA LEU A 37 0.44 9.40 -1.95
C LEU A 37 0.00 7.93 -2.01
N LYS A 38 -1.32 7.66 -2.04
CA LYS A 38 -1.85 6.30 -2.22
C LYS A 38 -1.56 5.75 -3.60
N ASP A 39 -1.78 6.56 -4.62
CA ASP A 39 -1.62 6.13 -6.01
C ASP A 39 -0.15 5.89 -6.33
N GLU A 40 0.75 6.74 -5.83
CA GLU A 40 2.20 6.56 -5.99
C GLU A 40 2.70 5.27 -5.32
N LEU A 41 2.26 4.98 -4.08
CA LEU A 41 2.61 3.74 -3.39
C LEU A 41 2.06 2.50 -4.11
N ARG A 42 0.85 2.58 -4.66
CA ARG A 42 0.26 1.48 -5.46
C ARG A 42 1.05 1.26 -6.75
N GLN A 43 1.34 2.32 -7.49
CA GLN A 43 2.09 2.24 -8.74
C GLN A 43 3.51 1.73 -8.51
N SER A 44 4.19 2.24 -7.48
CA SER A 44 5.53 1.79 -7.09
C SER A 44 5.53 0.32 -6.70
N GLY A 45 4.58 -0.11 -5.86
CA GLY A 45 4.46 -1.52 -5.45
C GLY A 45 4.15 -2.47 -6.60
N VAL A 46 3.25 -2.08 -7.52
CA VAL A 46 2.97 -2.86 -8.75
C VAL A 46 4.22 -2.96 -9.62
N LYS A 47 4.93 -1.85 -9.85
CA LYS A 47 6.14 -1.81 -10.67
C LYS A 47 7.24 -2.69 -10.09
N ILE A 48 7.53 -2.56 -8.80
CA ILE A 48 8.55 -3.37 -8.11
C ILE A 48 8.18 -4.85 -8.21
N THR A 49 6.93 -5.21 -7.89
CA THR A 49 6.48 -6.61 -7.93
C THR A 49 6.58 -7.22 -9.33
N HIS A 50 6.22 -6.44 -10.36
CA HIS A 50 6.31 -6.88 -11.75
C HIS A 50 7.77 -7.04 -12.22
N GLU A 51 8.64 -6.05 -11.95
CA GLU A 51 10.08 -6.15 -12.26
C GLU A 51 10.72 -7.33 -11.53
N PHE A 52 10.30 -7.59 -10.30
CA PHE A 52 10.84 -8.70 -9.53
C PHE A 52 10.39 -10.07 -10.04
N SER A 53 9.12 -10.20 -10.41
CA SER A 53 8.59 -11.44 -10.99
C SER A 53 9.36 -11.85 -12.24
N SER A 54 9.72 -10.88 -13.10
CA SER A 54 10.49 -11.15 -14.32
C SER A 54 11.96 -11.48 -14.05
N LEU A 55 12.59 -10.88 -13.03
CA LEU A 55 13.98 -11.18 -12.67
C LEU A 55 14.13 -12.53 -11.96
N VAL A 56 13.14 -12.94 -11.18
CA VAL A 56 13.18 -14.18 -10.39
C VAL A 56 12.77 -15.41 -11.22
N SER A 57 12.17 -15.24 -12.41
CA SER A 57 11.73 -16.38 -13.22
C SER A 57 12.86 -17.33 -13.63
N LEU A 58 14.04 -16.81 -14.00
CA LEU A 58 15.19 -17.62 -14.44
C LEU A 58 15.84 -18.37 -13.25
N PRO A 59 16.19 -17.69 -12.13
CA PRO A 59 16.78 -18.37 -10.98
C PRO A 59 15.86 -19.38 -10.30
N LEU A 60 14.54 -19.17 -10.36
CA LEU A 60 13.54 -20.12 -9.84
C LEU A 60 13.56 -21.43 -10.63
N LEU A 61 13.71 -21.34 -11.95
CA LEU A 61 13.82 -22.50 -12.84
C LEU A 61 15.10 -23.29 -12.56
N GLU A 62 16.21 -22.60 -12.31
CA GLU A 62 17.51 -23.19 -11.98
C GLU A 62 17.60 -23.70 -10.53
N LYS A 63 16.53 -23.55 -9.72
CA LYS A 63 16.49 -23.89 -8.29
C LYS A 63 17.61 -23.24 -7.46
N ASN A 64 18.07 -22.06 -7.87
CA ASN A 64 19.16 -21.36 -7.20
C ASN A 64 18.63 -20.43 -6.10
N SER A 65 18.24 -21.01 -4.97
CA SER A 65 17.66 -20.29 -3.83
C SER A 65 18.58 -19.22 -3.21
N LEU A 66 19.91 -19.39 -3.34
CA LEU A 66 20.91 -18.41 -2.91
C LEU A 66 20.85 -17.13 -3.75
N SER A 67 20.78 -17.26 -5.07
CA SER A 67 20.63 -16.12 -5.99
C SER A 67 19.30 -15.39 -5.75
N ILE A 68 18.21 -16.13 -5.54
CA ILE A 68 16.88 -15.55 -5.25
C ILE A 68 16.89 -14.76 -3.94
N SER A 69 17.51 -15.31 -2.88
CA SER A 69 17.59 -14.65 -1.58
C SER A 69 18.45 -13.38 -1.62
N LYS A 70 19.53 -13.39 -2.42
CA LYS A 70 20.38 -12.21 -2.62
C LYS A 70 19.64 -11.11 -3.37
N LEU A 71 18.95 -11.46 -4.46
CA LEU A 71 18.10 -10.52 -5.20
C LEU A 71 17.04 -9.91 -4.28
N LEU A 72 16.32 -10.75 -3.51
CA LEU A 72 15.30 -10.31 -2.55
C LEU A 72 15.86 -9.31 -1.53
N THR A 73 17.06 -9.59 -1.00
CA THR A 73 17.72 -8.72 0.00
C THR A 73 18.17 -7.39 -0.61
N ASP A 74 18.72 -7.42 -1.84
CA ASP A 74 19.15 -6.20 -2.54
C ASP A 74 17.97 -5.31 -2.96
N ALA A 75 16.80 -5.90 -3.21
CA ALA A 75 15.59 -5.15 -3.55
C ALA A 75 14.85 -4.65 -2.31
N ALA A 76 14.78 -5.47 -1.27
CA ALA A 76 14.18 -5.08 0.01
C ALA A 76 14.98 -3.96 0.71
N SER A 77 16.27 -3.83 0.44
CA SER A 77 17.09 -2.72 0.98
C SER A 77 16.94 -1.40 0.22
N ARG A 78 16.39 -1.40 -1.00
CA ARG A 78 16.24 -0.20 -1.85
C ARG A 78 14.83 0.39 -1.85
N ALA A 79 13.83 -0.42 -1.52
CA ALA A 79 12.43 0.00 -1.42
C ALA A 79 11.99 -0.17 0.03
N ASP A 80 10.99 0.59 0.49
CA ASP A 80 10.39 0.49 1.84
C ASP A 80 9.61 -0.82 2.06
N VAL A 81 10.25 -1.94 1.71
CA VAL A 81 9.76 -3.32 1.72
C VAL A 81 10.04 -3.89 3.11
N ILE A 82 8.96 -4.19 3.84
CA ILE A 82 9.02 -4.81 5.16
C ILE A 82 9.38 -6.30 5.03
N TYR A 83 8.84 -6.95 4.00
CA TYR A 83 9.14 -8.35 3.70
C TYR A 83 8.95 -8.65 2.22
N ALA A 84 9.66 -9.66 1.72
CA ALA A 84 9.39 -10.24 0.43
C ALA A 84 9.64 -11.76 0.46
N SER A 85 8.81 -12.53 -0.25
CA SER A 85 8.91 -13.99 -0.29
C SER A 85 8.56 -14.53 -1.66
N VAL A 86 9.25 -15.61 -2.03
CA VAL A 86 9.02 -16.32 -3.28
C VAL A 86 8.62 -17.75 -2.95
N VAL A 87 7.55 -18.19 -3.60
CA VAL A 87 6.94 -19.51 -3.41
C VAL A 87 6.95 -20.25 -4.75
N ASP A 88 7.25 -21.55 -4.74
CA ASP A 88 7.18 -22.38 -5.96
C ASP A 88 5.74 -22.84 -6.28
N HIS A 89 5.57 -23.48 -7.43
CA HIS A 89 4.31 -24.11 -7.87
C HIS A 89 3.71 -25.17 -6.91
N ARG A 90 4.47 -25.64 -5.92
CA ARG A 90 4.01 -26.57 -4.86
C ARG A 90 3.66 -25.85 -3.57
N ASN A 91 3.55 -24.52 -3.62
CA ASN A 91 3.33 -23.66 -2.47
C ASN A 91 4.46 -23.75 -1.42
N LYS A 92 5.68 -24.09 -1.84
CA LYS A 92 6.85 -24.15 -0.95
C LYS A 92 7.62 -22.83 -1.00
N VAL A 93 7.88 -22.23 0.15
CA VAL A 93 8.73 -21.03 0.26
C VAL A 93 10.16 -21.39 -0.17
N VAL A 94 10.64 -20.72 -1.21
CA VAL A 94 11.96 -20.93 -1.82
C VAL A 94 12.97 -19.89 -1.34
N ALA A 95 12.47 -18.69 -1.03
CA ALA A 95 13.26 -17.61 -0.46
C ALA A 95 12.37 -16.63 0.31
N PHE A 96 12.96 -15.97 1.31
CA PHE A 96 12.28 -15.01 2.17
C PHE A 96 13.28 -13.95 2.66
N THR A 97 12.83 -12.71 2.76
CA THR A 97 13.55 -11.59 3.39
C THR A 97 12.56 -10.77 4.24
N GLY A 98 13.04 -10.18 5.34
CA GLY A 98 12.24 -9.39 6.28
C GLY A 98 12.11 -10.01 7.67
N THR A 99 11.20 -9.47 8.48
CA THR A 99 11.07 -9.78 9.91
C THR A 99 10.39 -11.13 10.21
N GLY A 100 10.70 -12.22 9.51
CA GLY A 100 10.31 -13.60 9.88
C GLY A 100 8.81 -13.86 10.11
N HIS A 101 7.94 -12.94 9.66
CA HIS A 101 6.51 -13.01 9.89
C HIS A 101 5.84 -13.83 8.75
N LEU A 102 5.01 -14.81 9.12
CA LEU A 102 4.34 -15.82 8.27
C LEU A 102 3.40 -15.23 7.20
N MET A 103 3.78 -15.18 5.91
CA MET A 103 2.99 -14.61 4.80
C MET A 103 1.47 -14.50 5.06
N PRO A 104 0.88 -13.29 5.08
CA PRO A 104 -0.54 -13.13 5.34
C PRO A 104 -1.36 -13.79 4.22
N ASP A 105 -2.41 -14.52 4.61
CA ASP A 105 -3.34 -15.12 3.64
C ASP A 105 -3.96 -14.04 2.76
N MET A 106 -4.09 -14.35 1.47
CA MET A 106 -4.74 -13.46 0.51
C MET A 106 -6.25 -13.46 0.79
N PRO A 107 -6.85 -12.33 1.19
CA PRO A 107 -8.29 -12.25 1.43
C PRO A 107 -9.05 -12.23 0.10
N GLU A 108 -10.29 -12.73 0.10
CA GLU A 108 -11.19 -12.66 -1.06
C GLU A 108 -11.44 -11.22 -1.56
N ALA A 109 -11.26 -10.23 -0.68
CA ALA A 109 -11.42 -8.81 -1.00
C ALA A 109 -10.19 -8.17 -1.67
N ALA A 110 -9.16 -8.96 -2.03
CA ALA A 110 -7.98 -8.46 -2.72
C ALA A 110 -8.35 -7.84 -4.08
N ARG A 111 -7.75 -6.68 -4.38
CA ARG A 111 -7.93 -6.03 -5.70
C ARG A 111 -6.81 -6.47 -6.61
N SER A 112 -7.08 -6.69 -7.89
CA SER A 112 -6.03 -7.01 -8.87
C SER A 112 -5.86 -5.86 -9.88
N VAL A 113 -4.62 -5.50 -10.17
CA VAL A 113 -4.23 -4.54 -11.21
C VAL A 113 -3.02 -5.11 -11.94
N ASP A 114 -3.06 -5.18 -13.28
CA ASP A 114 -1.96 -5.68 -14.12
C ASP A 114 -1.38 -7.03 -13.67
N LYS A 115 -2.24 -7.98 -13.30
CA LYS A 115 -1.89 -9.31 -12.77
C LYS A 115 -1.20 -9.31 -11.39
N VAL A 116 -1.18 -8.15 -10.73
CA VAL A 116 -0.72 -7.99 -9.34
C VAL A 116 -1.93 -7.84 -8.43
N SER A 117 -2.13 -8.81 -7.56
CA SER A 117 -3.12 -8.77 -6.48
C SER A 117 -2.58 -7.95 -5.31
N MET A 118 -3.42 -7.07 -4.74
CA MET A 118 -3.05 -6.17 -3.66
C MET A 118 -4.12 -6.11 -2.57
N TRP A 119 -3.68 -6.10 -1.31
CA TRP A 119 -4.56 -5.93 -0.16
C TRP A 119 -3.85 -5.25 1.00
N GLU A 120 -4.60 -4.45 1.76
CA GLU A 120 -4.13 -3.84 3.00
C GLU A 120 -4.34 -4.81 4.16
N GLY A 121 -3.31 -5.00 4.99
CA GLY A 121 -3.41 -5.83 6.19
C GLY A 121 -2.12 -6.62 6.41
N GLY A 122 -1.53 -6.49 7.59
CA GLY A 122 -0.32 -7.22 7.95
C GLY A 122 -0.44 -7.74 9.37
N PHE A 123 0.56 -8.50 9.78
CA PHE A 123 0.72 -9.21 11.04
C PHE A 123 0.19 -8.50 12.29
N ALA A 124 -0.01 -9.29 13.35
CA ALA A 124 -0.37 -8.81 14.69
C ALA A 124 0.55 -7.69 15.26
N SER A 125 1.70 -7.41 14.63
CA SER A 125 2.50 -6.22 14.89
C SER A 125 1.89 -5.01 14.16
N HIS A 126 1.61 -3.96 14.93
CA HIS A 126 0.89 -2.72 14.60
C HIS A 126 1.32 -1.94 13.32
N ALA A 127 2.26 -2.44 12.52
CA ALA A 127 2.62 -1.90 11.22
C ALA A 127 1.55 -2.27 10.17
N ARG A 128 0.90 -1.26 9.57
CA ARG A 128 0.01 -1.48 8.42
C ARG A 128 0.83 -1.67 7.15
N ILE A 129 0.71 -2.87 6.59
CA ILE A 129 1.42 -3.31 5.39
C ILE A 129 0.43 -3.34 4.23
N LEU A 130 0.87 -2.87 3.06
CA LEU A 130 0.19 -3.10 1.79
C LEU A 130 0.92 -4.25 1.10
N ASN A 131 0.23 -5.38 0.92
CA ASN A 131 0.81 -6.56 0.30
C ASN A 131 0.49 -6.59 -1.18
N PHE A 132 1.43 -7.11 -1.94
CA PHE A 132 1.38 -7.31 -3.37
C PHE A 132 1.74 -8.76 -3.67
N VAL A 133 0.98 -9.37 -4.57
CA VAL A 133 1.21 -10.72 -5.08
C VAL A 133 1.18 -10.71 -6.58
N SER A 134 2.17 -11.35 -7.18
CA SER A 134 2.17 -11.61 -8.62
C SER A 134 2.54 -13.05 -8.87
N ASP A 135 1.94 -13.62 -9.91
CA ASP A 135 2.41 -14.87 -10.48
C ASP A 135 3.82 -14.69 -11.04
N ILE A 136 4.66 -15.71 -10.85
CA ILE A 136 5.93 -15.88 -11.54
C ILE A 136 5.69 -16.85 -12.70
N THR A 137 5.88 -16.38 -13.92
CA THR A 137 5.67 -17.18 -15.13
C THR A 137 6.95 -17.36 -15.93
N TYR A 138 7.18 -18.55 -16.47
CA TYR A 138 8.21 -18.83 -17.45
C TYR A 138 7.57 -19.42 -18.71
N ALA A 139 7.85 -18.82 -19.88
CA ALA A 139 7.22 -19.18 -21.15
C ALA A 139 5.68 -19.27 -21.08
N GLY A 140 5.04 -18.37 -20.31
CA GLY A 140 3.59 -18.34 -20.11
C GLY A 140 3.03 -19.36 -19.11
N THR A 141 3.87 -20.24 -18.55
CA THR A 141 3.46 -21.21 -17.51
C THR A 141 3.77 -20.67 -16.13
N LYS A 142 2.81 -20.71 -15.20
CA LYS A 142 3.02 -20.35 -13.79
C LYS A 142 3.97 -21.35 -13.13
N ILE A 143 5.07 -20.85 -12.58
CA ILE A 143 6.11 -21.64 -11.90
C ILE A 143 6.25 -21.30 -10.41
N GLY A 144 5.60 -20.22 -9.97
CA GLY A 144 5.59 -19.77 -8.59
C GLY A 144 4.81 -18.48 -8.40
N GLU A 145 4.94 -17.90 -7.21
CA GLU A 145 4.34 -16.62 -6.82
C GLU A 145 5.35 -15.81 -6.01
N ILE A 146 5.27 -14.49 -6.13
CA ILE A 146 6.03 -13.56 -5.30
C ILE A 146 5.08 -12.73 -4.45
N PHE A 147 5.45 -12.56 -3.17
CA PHE A 147 4.77 -11.76 -2.17
C PHE A 147 5.69 -10.63 -1.74
N ILE A 148 5.21 -9.39 -1.78
CA ILE A 148 5.95 -8.21 -1.31
C ILE A 148 5.04 -7.42 -0.38
N GLY A 149 5.53 -7.10 0.82
CA GLY A 149 4.86 -6.22 1.76
C GLY A 149 5.56 -4.88 1.88
N LEU A 150 4.88 -3.80 1.53
CA LEU A 150 5.37 -2.42 1.70
C LEU A 150 4.80 -1.79 2.97
N SER A 151 5.62 -0.98 3.64
CA SER A 151 5.11 -0.14 4.73
C SER A 151 4.17 0.93 4.19
N THR A 152 3.05 1.17 4.88
CA THR A 152 2.16 2.29 4.54
C THR A 152 2.37 3.45 5.53
N PRO A 153 2.46 4.70 5.05
CA PRO A 153 2.58 5.86 5.93
C PRO A 153 1.30 6.05 6.75
N GLU A 154 1.43 6.56 7.98
CA GLU A 154 0.30 6.75 8.90
C GLU A 154 -0.84 7.60 8.32
N THR A 155 -0.55 8.48 7.36
CA THR A 155 -1.53 9.33 6.66
C THR A 155 -2.59 8.54 5.89
N PHE A 156 -2.41 7.24 5.65
CA PHE A 156 -3.44 6.37 5.07
C PHE A 156 -4.66 6.16 5.99
N GLN A 157 -4.51 6.34 7.32
CA GLN A 157 -5.55 6.10 8.34
C GLN A 157 -6.69 7.11 8.35
N THR A 158 -6.43 8.36 7.99
CA THR A 158 -7.30 9.50 8.34
C THR A 158 -8.69 9.40 7.73
N ARG A 159 -8.89 8.66 6.63
CA ARG A 159 -10.22 8.52 6.02
C ARG A 159 -11.25 7.80 6.90
N LYS A 160 -10.85 6.93 7.83
CA LYS A 160 -11.82 6.19 8.69
C LYS A 160 -12.28 6.99 9.91
N GLN A 161 -11.49 7.94 10.40
CA GLN A 161 -11.84 8.70 11.61
C GLN A 161 -12.76 9.90 11.31
N PHE A 162 -12.65 10.50 10.12
CA PHE A 162 -13.45 11.69 9.77
C PHE A 162 -14.87 11.40 9.27
N LEU A 163 -15.23 10.12 9.05
CA LEU A 163 -16.59 9.74 8.64
C LEU A 163 -17.60 9.78 9.80
N PHE A 164 -17.13 9.89 11.04
CA PHE A 164 -17.99 9.92 12.24
C PHE A 164 -18.31 11.33 12.77
N ILE A 165 -17.84 12.39 12.09
CA ILE A 165 -18.03 13.79 12.55
C ILE A 165 -18.81 14.64 11.52
N ALA A 166 -19.31 14.05 10.43
CA ALA A 166 -20.15 14.72 9.44
C ALA A 166 -21.64 14.44 9.66
#